data_AF-A0A821DPU8-F1
#
_entry.id   AF-A0A821DPU8-F1
#
_cell.length_a   1.000
_cell.length_b   1.000
_cell.length_c   1.000
_cell.angle_alpha   90.00
_cell.angle_beta   90.00
_cell.angle_gamma   90.00
#
_symmetry.space_group_name_H-M   'P 1'
#
loop_
_entity.id
_entity.type
_entity.pdbx_description
1 polymer ?
#
loop_
_entity_poly.entity_id
_entity_poly.type
_entity_poly.pdbx_seq_one_letter_code
_entity_poly.pdbx_strand_id
1 'polypeptide(L)'
;IYIASKMFAWIKQQGGLKAINERSDKKSSLVYQTIEQSNGFYVNFVEKKYRSRTNIPFRIVTNGVPDEKLETLFIKEAIQSNMI
;
A
#
# COMPACT_ATOMS: atom_id res chain seq x y z
N ILE A 1 -23.45 13.87 -8.91
CA ILE A 1 -22.49 14.95 -9.24
C ILE A 1 -22.04 15.76 -8.00
N TYR A 2 -22.87 15.92 -6.95
CA TYR A 2 -22.51 16.69 -5.74
C TYR A 2 -21.26 16.18 -4.97
N ILE A 3 -21.14 14.85 -4.74
CA ILE A 3 -20.01 14.27 -3.99
C ILE A 3 -18.66 14.55 -4.67
N ALA A 4 -18.59 14.37 -5.99
CA ALA A 4 -17.37 14.65 -6.75
C ALA A 4 -16.93 16.12 -6.63
N SER A 5 -17.88 17.07 -6.66
CA SER A 5 -17.59 18.50 -6.45
C SER A 5 -16.96 18.76 -5.07
N LYS A 6 -17.48 18.13 -4.02
CA LYS A 6 -16.90 18.22 -2.67
C LYS A 6 -15.50 17.60 -2.59
N MET A 7 -15.28 16.45 -3.24
CA MET A 7 -13.95 15.83 -3.31
C MET A 7 -12.94 16.73 -4.03
N PHE A 8 -13.31 17.34 -5.15
CA PHE A 8 -12.43 18.27 -5.87
C PHE A 8 -12.13 19.53 -5.08
N ALA A 9 -13.12 20.09 -4.37
CA ALA A 9 -12.91 21.20 -3.45
C ALA A 9 -11.92 20.83 -2.33
N TRP A 10 -12.06 19.64 -1.75
CA TRP A 10 -11.13 19.13 -0.75
C TRP A 10 -9.72 18.94 -1.31
N ILE A 11 -9.57 18.34 -2.49
CA ILE A 11 -8.25 18.18 -3.15
C ILE A 11 -7.57 19.55 -3.33
N LYS A 12 -8.31 20.58 -3.77
CA LYS A 12 -7.77 21.94 -3.89
C LYS A 12 -7.31 22.49 -2.54
N GLN A 13 -8.10 22.30 -1.48
CA GLN A 13 -7.74 22.73 -0.12
C GLN A 13 -6.50 22.03 0.43
N GLN A 14 -6.22 20.79 0.02
CA GLN A 14 -5.01 20.05 0.41
C GLN A 14 -3.74 20.49 -0.33
N GLY A 15 -3.79 21.51 -1.19
CA GLY A 15 -2.67 21.94 -2.02
C GLY A 15 -2.71 21.40 -3.46
N GLY A 16 -3.86 20.87 -3.89
CA GLY A 16 -4.08 20.40 -5.26
C GLY A 16 -3.36 19.10 -5.59
N LEU A 17 -3.25 18.79 -6.88
CA LEU A 17 -2.73 17.51 -7.37
C LEU A 17 -1.27 17.26 -6.98
N LYS A 18 -0.44 18.31 -6.90
CA LYS A 18 0.97 18.19 -6.51
C LYS A 18 1.09 17.64 -5.08
N ALA A 19 0.39 18.26 -4.13
CA ALA A 19 0.40 17.83 -2.74
C ALA A 19 -0.20 16.43 -2.55
N ILE A 20 -1.28 16.10 -3.27
CA ILE A 20 -1.86 14.75 -3.24
C ILE A 20 -0.88 13.71 -3.81
N ASN A 21 -0.16 14.03 -4.89
CA ASN A 21 0.84 13.14 -5.47
C ASN A 21 2.03 12.93 -4.52
N GLU A 22 2.56 13.99 -3.90
CA GLU A 22 3.62 13.89 -2.88
C GLU A 22 3.18 13.05 -1.68
N ARG A 23 1.93 13.18 -1.25
CA ARG A 23 1.35 12.35 -0.18
C ARG A 23 1.26 10.89 -0.58
N SER A 24 0.81 10.60 -1.80
CA SER A 24 0.74 9.22 -2.32
C SER A 24 2.13 8.61 -2.45
N ASP A 25 3.11 9.37 -2.94
CA ASP A 25 4.51 8.96 -3.02
C ASP A 25 5.02 8.59 -1.62
N LYS A 26 4.96 9.52 -0.66
CA LYS A 26 5.40 9.28 0.74
C LYS A 26 4.76 8.04 1.37
N LYS A 27 3.44 7.86 1.21
CA LYS A 27 2.73 6.68 1.73
C LYS A 27 3.22 5.39 1.09
N SER A 28 3.31 5.37 -0.24
CA SER A 28 3.74 4.18 -0.97
C SER A 28 5.20 3.81 -0.67
N SER A 29 6.09 4.81 -0.57
CA SER A 29 7.50 4.63 -0.23
C SER A 29 7.66 3.98 1.14
N LEU A 30 6.87 4.36 2.14
CA LEU A 30 6.92 3.75 3.47
C LEU A 30 6.61 2.25 3.40
N VAL A 31 5.55 1.86 2.70
CA VAL A 31 5.17 0.45 2.57
C VAL A 31 6.22 -0.34 1.78
N TYR A 32 6.70 0.22 0.65
CA TYR A 32 7.74 -0.44 -0.15
C TYR A 32 9.06 -0.58 0.61
N GLN A 33 9.43 0.40 1.43
CA GLN A 33 10.61 0.32 2.27
C GLN A 33 10.47 -0.83 3.29
N THR A 34 9.30 -0.96 3.94
CA THR A 34 9.03 -2.09 4.84
C THR A 34 9.16 -3.45 4.13
N ILE A 35 8.63 -3.56 2.90
CA ILE A 35 8.74 -4.77 2.09
C ILE A 35 10.22 -5.08 1.77
N GLU A 36 10.99 -4.08 1.34
CA GLU A 36 12.40 -4.27 0.99
C GLU A 36 13.30 -4.57 2.20
N GLN A 37 12.96 -4.04 3.38
CA GLN A 37 13.69 -4.28 4.63
C GLN A 37 13.26 -5.57 5.33
N SER A 38 12.27 -6.29 4.81
CA SER A 38 11.74 -7.52 5.43
C SER A 38 12.60 -8.77 5.22
N ASN A 39 13.79 -8.64 4.64
CA ASN A 39 14.70 -9.75 4.30
C ASN A 39 14.02 -10.89 3.52
N GLY A 40 13.09 -10.54 2.63
CA GLY A 40 12.38 -11.51 1.78
C GLY A 40 11.14 -12.13 2.40
N PHE A 41 10.72 -11.69 3.60
CA PHE A 41 9.46 -12.14 4.20
C PHE A 41 8.23 -11.57 3.49
N TYR A 42 8.22 -10.26 3.21
CA TYR A 42 7.24 -9.63 2.33
C TYR A 42 7.85 -9.46 0.94
N VAL A 43 7.15 -9.97 -0.08
CA VAL A 43 7.64 -9.91 -1.46
C VAL A 43 6.59 -9.31 -2.38
N ASN A 44 7.00 -8.26 -3.09
CA ASN A 44 6.26 -7.72 -4.22
C ASN A 44 6.96 -8.15 -5.52
N PHE A 45 6.27 -8.95 -6.33
CA PHE A 45 6.78 -9.50 -7.60
C PHE A 45 6.76 -8.51 -8.78
N VAL A 46 6.26 -7.30 -8.59
CA VAL A 46 6.26 -6.24 -9.61
C VAL A 46 7.62 -5.54 -9.62
N GLU A 47 8.20 -5.39 -10.81
CA GLU A 47 9.45 -4.65 -11.02
C GLU A 47 9.36 -3.22 -10.46
N LYS A 48 10.44 -2.74 -9.83
CA LYS A 48 10.45 -1.47 -9.08
C LYS A 48 9.92 -0.27 -9.88
N LYS A 49 10.25 -0.19 -11.18
CA LYS A 49 9.83 0.90 -12.08
C LYS A 49 8.33 0.92 -12.43
N TYR A 50 7.63 -0.19 -12.25
CA TYR A 50 6.20 -0.33 -12.60
C TYR A 50 5.29 -0.44 -11.37
N ARG A 51 5.85 -0.21 -10.18
CA ARG A 51 5.10 -0.26 -8.92
C ARG A 51 4.12 0.90 -8.81
N SER A 52 2.86 0.58 -8.52
CA SER A 52 1.81 1.57 -8.30
C SER A 52 1.99 2.27 -6.96
N ARG A 53 1.68 3.57 -6.91
CA ARG A 53 1.64 4.36 -5.67
C ARG A 53 0.34 4.17 -4.87
N THR A 54 -0.65 3.53 -5.48
CA THR A 54 -2.01 3.43 -4.92
C THR A 54 -2.36 2.01 -4.50
N ASN A 55 -1.89 1.01 -5.25
CA ASN A 55 -2.20 -0.39 -5.02
C ASN A 55 -0.90 -1.19 -4.93
N ILE A 56 -0.66 -1.79 -3.77
CA ILE A 56 0.60 -2.46 -3.47
C ILE A 56 0.32 -3.94 -3.22
N PRO A 57 0.34 -4.80 -4.26
CA PRO A 57 0.22 -6.24 -4.06
C PRO A 57 1.50 -6.78 -3.42
N PHE A 58 1.38 -7.66 -2.44
CA PHE A 58 2.52 -8.38 -1.87
C PHE A 58 2.08 -9.78 -1.43
N ARG A 59 3.06 -10.67 -1.26
CA ARG A 59 2.87 -12.02 -0.71
C ARG A 59 3.77 -12.20 0.50
N ILE A 60 3.37 -13.07 1.42
CA ILE A 60 4.25 -13.51 2.51
C ILE A 60 4.96 -14.77 2.05
N VAL A 61 6.29 -14.77 2.13
CA VAL A 61 7.14 -15.84 1.61
C VAL A 61 7.98 -16.43 2.73
N THR A 62 7.94 -17.76 2.86
CA THR A 62 8.75 -18.53 3.79
C THR A 62 9.52 -19.58 3.00
N ASN A 63 10.83 -19.70 3.23
CA ASN A 63 11.69 -20.65 2.50
C ASN A 63 11.62 -20.54 0.96
N GLY A 64 11.37 -19.34 0.44
CA GLY A 64 11.32 -19.07 -1.00
C GLY A 64 10.00 -19.39 -1.70
N VAL A 65 8.95 -19.79 -0.97
CA VAL A 65 7.61 -20.06 -1.51
C VAL A 65 6.54 -19.24 -0.77
N PRO A 66 5.48 -18.75 -1.43
CA PRO A 66 4.36 -18.08 -0.77
C PRO A 66 3.70 -18.97 0.31
N ASP A 67 3.45 -18.40 1.48
CA ASP A 67 2.88 -19.09 2.65
C ASP A 67 1.46 -18.61 2.93
N GLU A 68 0.47 -19.35 2.42
CA GLU A 68 -0.95 -19.03 2.56
C GLU A 68 -1.45 -19.07 4.01
N LYS A 69 -0.80 -19.84 4.90
CA LYS A 69 -1.19 -19.90 6.31
C LYS A 69 -0.85 -18.60 7.01
N LEU A 70 0.34 -18.07 6.76
CA LEU A 70 0.73 -16.76 7.28
C LEU A 70 -0.06 -15.62 6.66
N GLU A 71 -0.42 -15.71 5.37
CA GLU A 71 -1.31 -14.73 4.74
C GLU A 71 -2.70 -14.72 5.40
N THR A 72 -3.24 -15.90 5.70
CA THR A 72 -4.52 -16.04 6.42
C THR A 72 -4.44 -15.48 7.84
N LEU A 73 -3.34 -15.76 8.56
CA LEU A 73 -3.10 -15.21 9.89
C LEU A 73 -2.98 -13.68 9.85
N PHE A 74 -2.23 -13.15 8.89
CA PHE A 74 -2.06 -11.71 8.69
C PHE A 74 -3.40 -11.00 8.48
N ILE A 75 -4.27 -11.55 7.62
CA ILE A 75 -5.61 -10.98 7.40
C ILE A 75 -6.44 -11.02 8.69
N LYS A 76 -6.41 -12.13 9.43
CA LYS A 76 -7.14 -12.26 10.69
C LYS A 76 -6.69 -11.21 11.72
N GLU A 77 -5.39 -11.00 11.88
CA GLU A 77 -4.84 -10.02 12.82
C GLU A 77 -5.07 -8.58 12.36
N ALA A 78 -5.05 -8.32 11.05
CA ALA A 78 -5.38 -7.01 10.47
C ALA A 78 -6.84 -6.62 10.75
N ILE A 79 -7.78 -7.56 10.64
CA ILE A 79 -9.19 -7.37 11.02
C ILE A 79 -9.30 -7.05 12.52
N GLN A 80 -8.61 -7.82 13.37
CA GLN A 80 -8.60 -7.57 14.83
C GLN A 80 -8.02 -6.18 15.18
N SER A 81 -7.13 -5.67 14.34
CA SER A 81 -6.49 -4.35 14.49
C SER A 81 -7.27 -3.21 13.83
N ASN A 82 -8.47 -3.45 13.28
CA ASN A 82 -9.29 -2.48 12.54
C ASN A 82 -8.58 -1.84 11.33
N MET A 83 -7.70 -2.60 10.66
CA MET A 83 -7.04 -2.15 9.43
C MET A 83 -7.83 -2.53 8.16
N ILE A 84 -8.77 -3.45 8.29
CA ILE A 84 -9.65 -3.99 7.23
C ILE A 84 -11.05 -4.16 7.81
#